data_AF-A0A2T2Q428-F1
#
_entry.id   AF-A0A2T2Q428-F1
#
_cell.length_a   1.000
_cell.length_b   1.000
_cell.length_c   1.000
_cell.angle_alpha   90.00
_cell.angle_beta   90.00
_cell.angle_gamma   90.00
#
_symmetry.space_group_name_H-M   'P 1'
#
loop_
_entity.id
_entity.type
_entity.pdbx_description
1 polymer ?
#
loop_
_entity_poly.entity_id
_entity_poly.type
_entity_poly.pdbx_seq_one_letter_code
_entity_poly.pdbx_strand_id
1 'polypeptide(L)'
;MRGEPQVVYVDQEADYSVVFVAPDFETFIRGLVEESEYDTADEDRAAAIAIVERGTLSPIVVRALATVGDRLPNGERIIRALARQIVDEKGFFALHDDERSHLMYGLMFWLDSSLYTAKSFEAFVYRPKTHASYDDPPSYELMIVFDLVADPYSFNTGGYAEGFVREWWDACVAGGDIVETTEGCRLTQNAEATLVGRLAAIAGAEVDKQAR
;
A
#
# COMPACT_ATOMS: atom_id res chain seq x y z
N MET A 1 -54.64 7.52 18.06
CA MET A 1 -53.54 6.65 18.51
C MET A 1 -52.33 7.54 18.74
N ARG A 2 -51.84 7.65 19.98
CA ARG A 2 -50.60 8.38 20.31
C ARG A 2 -49.61 7.33 20.80
N GLY A 3 -48.84 6.76 19.88
CA GLY A 3 -47.61 6.05 20.26
C GLY A 3 -46.55 7.11 20.58
N GLU A 4 -45.78 6.91 21.63
CA GLU A 4 -44.62 7.76 21.89
C GLU A 4 -43.60 7.62 20.74
N PRO A 5 -42.96 8.72 20.32
CA PRO A 5 -42.01 8.69 19.22
C PRO A 5 -40.79 7.83 19.59
N GLN A 6 -40.47 6.85 18.75
CA GLN A 6 -39.33 5.95 18.88
C GLN A 6 -38.20 6.36 17.94
N VAL A 7 -36.95 5.98 18.26
CA VAL A 7 -35.80 6.21 17.39
C VAL A 7 -35.50 4.92 16.62
N VAL A 8 -35.40 5.06 15.30
CA VAL A 8 -35.09 3.96 14.38
C VAL A 8 -34.04 4.41 13.37
N TYR A 9 -33.20 3.48 12.93
CA TYR A 9 -32.35 3.63 11.75
C TYR A 9 -33.09 3.11 10.53
N VAL A 10 -32.99 3.81 9.41
CA VAL A 10 -33.60 3.41 8.13
C VAL A 10 -32.49 3.31 7.09
N ASP A 11 -32.29 2.12 6.52
CA ASP A 11 -31.32 1.90 5.45
C ASP A 11 -31.83 2.49 4.13
N GLN A 12 -31.39 3.70 3.79
CA GLN A 12 -31.83 4.39 2.58
C GLN A 12 -31.12 3.90 1.30
N GLU A 13 -30.08 3.09 1.42
CA GLU A 13 -29.22 2.69 0.30
C GLU A 13 -29.55 1.31 -0.25
N ALA A 14 -30.16 0.44 0.57
CA ALA A 14 -30.60 -0.90 0.15
C ALA A 14 -32.13 -1.02 0.06
N ASP A 15 -32.77 -1.55 1.10
CA ASP A 15 -34.16 -2.02 1.08
C ASP A 15 -35.12 -1.21 1.97
N TYR A 16 -34.67 -0.08 2.53
CA TYR A 16 -35.43 0.71 3.49
C TYR A 16 -35.80 -0.07 4.75
N SER A 17 -35.01 -1.08 5.11
CA SER A 17 -35.18 -1.80 6.37
C SER A 17 -35.05 -0.85 7.56
N VAL A 18 -35.93 -1.08 8.54
CA VAL A 18 -36.04 -0.26 9.75
C VAL A 18 -35.48 -1.05 10.92
N VAL A 19 -34.41 -0.55 11.52
CA VAL A 19 -33.80 -1.11 12.72
C VAL A 19 -34.21 -0.26 13.92
N PHE A 20 -34.79 -0.90 14.93
CA PHE A 20 -35.12 -0.24 16.18
C PHE A 20 -33.86 0.13 16.96
N VAL A 21 -33.71 1.41 17.34
CA VAL A 21 -32.51 1.93 18.00
C VAL A 21 -32.79 2.27 19.46
N ALA A 22 -33.88 2.99 19.76
CA ALA A 22 -34.23 3.35 21.13
C ALA A 22 -35.74 3.61 21.32
N PRO A 23 -36.28 3.38 22.52
CA PRO A 23 -37.70 3.56 22.81
C PRO A 23 -38.15 5.02 22.76
N ASP A 24 -37.24 5.97 22.99
CA ASP A 24 -37.48 7.41 22.96
C ASP A 24 -36.17 8.17 22.69
N PHE A 25 -36.29 9.47 22.41
CA PHE A 25 -35.14 10.31 22.05
C PHE A 25 -34.19 10.54 23.24
N GLU A 26 -34.68 10.62 24.48
CA GLU A 26 -33.82 10.81 25.65
C GLU A 26 -32.95 9.56 25.88
N THR A 27 -33.56 8.37 25.80
CA THR A 27 -32.84 7.09 25.89
C THR A 27 -31.78 6.96 24.79
N PHE A 28 -32.07 7.41 23.56
CA PHE A 28 -31.08 7.46 22.48
C PHE A 28 -29.88 8.35 22.83
N ILE A 29 -30.12 9.60 23.22
CA ILE A 29 -29.04 10.55 23.55
C ILE A 29 -28.21 10.08 24.74
N ARG A 30 -28.85 9.50 25.77
CA ARG A 30 -28.14 8.94 26.94
C ARG A 30 -27.34 7.68 26.62
N GLY A 31 -27.69 6.98 25.54
CA GLY A 31 -26.96 5.81 25.05
C GLY A 31 -25.81 6.14 24.11
N LEU A 32 -25.64 7.40 23.70
CA LEU A 32 -24.46 7.83 22.95
C LEU A 32 -23.22 7.73 23.83
N VAL A 33 -22.17 7.16 23.27
CA VAL A 33 -20.86 7.08 23.88
C VAL A 33 -19.88 8.00 23.17
N GLU A 34 -18.74 8.28 23.80
CA GLU A 34 -17.67 9.02 23.14
C GLU A 34 -17.10 8.20 21.97
N GLU A 35 -16.65 8.88 20.92
CA GLU A 35 -16.08 8.26 19.72
C GLU A 35 -14.89 7.35 20.06
N SER A 36 -14.18 7.64 21.16
CA SER A 36 -13.09 6.82 21.68
C SER A 36 -13.50 5.39 22.07
N GLU A 37 -14.79 5.12 22.35
CA GLU A 37 -15.27 3.75 22.56
C GLU A 37 -15.26 2.92 21.27
N TYR A 38 -15.13 3.57 20.12
CA TYR A 38 -14.94 2.95 18.80
C TYR A 38 -13.53 3.16 18.25
N ASP A 39 -12.58 3.64 19.07
CA ASP A 39 -11.20 3.83 18.64
C ASP A 39 -10.51 2.46 18.50
N THR A 40 -10.41 2.00 17.25
CA THR A 40 -9.71 0.77 16.88
C THR A 40 -8.27 1.02 16.44
N ALA A 41 -7.72 2.23 16.63
CA ALA A 41 -6.42 2.61 16.07
C ALA A 41 -5.27 1.66 16.49
N ASP A 42 -5.28 1.18 17.73
CA ASP A 42 -4.28 0.22 18.21
C ASP A 42 -4.44 -1.16 17.55
N GLU A 43 -5.68 -1.63 17.36
CA GLU A 43 -5.99 -2.89 16.69
C GLU A 43 -5.64 -2.81 15.19
N ASP A 44 -6.02 -1.72 14.54
CA ASP A 44 -5.73 -1.43 13.13
C ASP A 44 -4.22 -1.33 12.90
N ARG A 45 -3.49 -0.67 13.81
CA ARG A 45 -2.03 -0.60 13.78
C ARG A 45 -1.41 -1.98 13.98
N ALA A 46 -1.91 -2.78 14.92
CA ALA A 46 -1.41 -4.14 15.13
C ALA A 46 -1.66 -5.03 13.90
N ALA A 47 -2.81 -4.88 13.24
CA ALA A 47 -3.12 -5.56 11.98
C ALA A 47 -2.18 -5.12 10.85
N ALA A 48 -1.92 -3.82 10.71
CA ALA A 48 -0.97 -3.29 9.74
C ALA A 48 0.46 -3.80 9.98
N ILE A 49 0.91 -3.87 11.25
CA ILE A 49 2.20 -4.48 11.62
C ILE A 49 2.23 -5.96 11.19
N ALA A 50 1.17 -6.71 11.47
CA ALA A 50 1.09 -8.11 11.06
C ALA A 50 1.19 -8.29 9.54
N ILE A 51 0.52 -7.43 8.76
CA ILE A 51 0.60 -7.38 7.29
C ILE A 51 2.04 -7.17 6.84
N VAL A 52 2.72 -6.13 7.33
CA VAL A 52 4.05 -5.78 6.83
C VAL A 52 5.15 -6.73 7.29
N GLU A 53 5.03 -7.32 8.47
CA GLU A 53 6.03 -8.24 9.02
C GLU A 53 5.88 -9.67 8.48
N ARG A 54 4.64 -10.14 8.26
CA ARG A 54 4.36 -11.56 7.99
C ARG A 54 3.51 -11.82 6.76
N GLY A 55 2.91 -10.78 6.16
CA GLY A 55 2.12 -10.94 4.96
C GLY A 55 2.94 -11.53 3.82
N THR A 56 2.32 -12.39 3.03
CA THR A 56 2.93 -12.95 1.82
C THR A 56 3.15 -11.84 0.80
N LEU A 57 4.36 -11.74 0.25
CA LEU A 57 4.64 -10.83 -0.85
C LEU A 57 3.93 -11.30 -2.12
N SER A 58 3.58 -10.36 -3.01
CA SER A 58 3.06 -10.73 -4.33
C SER A 58 4.06 -11.60 -5.09
N PRO A 59 3.60 -12.58 -5.89
CA PRO A 59 4.50 -13.39 -6.71
C PRO A 59 5.37 -12.56 -7.67
N ILE A 60 4.88 -11.40 -8.12
CA ILE A 60 5.65 -10.45 -8.92
C ILE A 60 6.87 -9.94 -8.14
N VAL A 61 6.67 -9.45 -6.92
CA VAL A 61 7.77 -8.94 -6.07
C VAL A 61 8.75 -10.06 -5.75
N VAL A 62 8.28 -11.28 -5.44
CA VAL A 62 9.15 -12.44 -5.19
C VAL A 62 10.05 -12.74 -6.40
N ARG A 63 9.49 -12.76 -7.62
CA ARG A 63 10.28 -12.97 -8.84
C ARG A 63 11.25 -11.82 -9.09
N ALA A 64 10.82 -10.57 -8.93
CA ALA A 64 11.68 -9.42 -9.13
C ALA A 64 12.87 -9.42 -8.15
N LEU A 65 12.64 -9.76 -6.87
CA LEU A 65 13.70 -9.95 -5.89
C LEU A 65 14.70 -11.03 -6.30
N ALA A 66 14.21 -12.15 -6.84
CA ALA A 66 15.07 -13.22 -7.37
C ALA A 66 15.89 -12.73 -8.58
N THR A 67 15.31 -11.91 -9.46
CA THR A 67 15.96 -11.35 -10.64
C THR A 67 17.03 -10.32 -10.29
N VAL A 68 16.79 -9.43 -9.33
CA VAL A 68 17.79 -8.43 -8.92
C VAL A 68 18.91 -9.04 -8.08
N GLY A 69 18.63 -10.11 -7.32
CA GLY A 69 19.63 -10.88 -6.57
C GLY A 69 20.55 -9.99 -5.73
N ASP A 70 21.87 -10.15 -5.93
CA ASP A 70 22.90 -9.44 -5.18
C ASP A 70 22.91 -7.91 -5.36
N ARG A 71 22.15 -7.37 -6.32
CA ARG A 71 21.95 -5.91 -6.43
C ARG A 71 21.11 -5.35 -5.28
N LEU A 72 20.29 -6.19 -4.64
CA LEU A 72 19.53 -5.84 -3.44
C LEU A 72 19.60 -7.00 -2.43
N PRO A 73 20.73 -7.17 -1.72
CA PRO A 73 20.88 -8.24 -0.76
C PRO A 73 19.88 -8.07 0.39
N ASN A 74 19.22 -9.15 0.79
CA ASN A 74 18.14 -9.14 1.77
C ASN A 74 16.93 -8.28 1.35
N GLY A 75 16.62 -8.20 0.06
CA GLY A 75 15.57 -7.30 -0.47
C GLY A 75 14.20 -7.46 0.19
N GLU A 76 13.76 -8.68 0.52
CA GLU A 76 12.51 -8.86 1.29
C GLU A 76 12.59 -8.19 2.66
N ARG A 77 13.70 -8.36 3.39
CA ARG A 77 13.90 -7.73 4.71
C ARG A 77 13.85 -6.20 4.59
N ILE A 78 14.42 -5.64 3.51
CA ILE A 78 14.39 -4.20 3.24
C ILE A 78 12.96 -3.72 2.97
N ILE A 79 12.19 -4.42 2.13
CA ILE A 79 10.79 -4.09 1.83
C ILE A 79 9.98 -4.06 3.13
N ARG A 80 10.13 -5.11 3.95
CA ARG A 80 9.41 -5.21 5.23
C ARG A 80 9.83 -4.13 6.22
N ALA A 81 11.12 -3.80 6.30
CA ALA A 81 11.60 -2.73 7.17
C ALA A 81 11.08 -1.35 6.73
N LEU A 82 11.08 -1.06 5.43
CA LEU A 82 10.51 0.19 4.90
C LEU A 82 9.00 0.26 5.18
N ALA A 83 8.26 -0.81 4.94
CA ALA A 83 6.82 -0.86 5.25
C ALA A 83 6.54 -0.74 6.75
N ARG A 84 7.35 -1.36 7.60
CA ARG A 84 7.26 -1.23 9.07
C ARG A 84 7.47 0.21 9.52
N GLN A 85 8.43 0.90 8.93
CA GLN A 85 8.68 2.32 9.18
C GLN A 85 7.52 3.21 8.72
N ILE A 86 6.84 2.87 7.62
CA ILE A 86 5.62 3.57 7.18
C ILE A 86 4.51 3.39 8.22
N VAL A 87 4.29 2.17 8.70
CA VAL A 87 3.29 1.88 9.75
C VAL A 87 3.63 2.58 11.08
N ASP A 88 4.91 2.66 11.44
CA ASP A 88 5.33 3.40 12.65
C ASP A 88 5.03 4.90 12.57
N GLU A 89 5.13 5.50 11.40
CA GLU A 89 4.84 6.93 11.22
C GLU A 89 3.35 7.23 11.11
N LYS A 90 2.60 6.39 10.39
CA LYS A 90 1.22 6.68 10.02
C LYS A 90 0.19 5.96 10.88
N GLY A 91 0.58 4.88 11.53
CA GLY A 91 -0.33 3.94 12.19
C GLY A 91 -0.89 2.85 11.25
N PHE A 92 -0.78 3.01 9.93
CA PHE A 92 -1.32 2.07 8.94
C PHE A 92 -0.39 1.93 7.73
N PHE A 93 -0.59 0.89 6.92
CA PHE A 93 0.21 0.62 5.73
C PHE A 93 -0.44 1.21 4.46
N ALA A 94 -0.17 2.48 4.19
CA ALA A 94 -0.56 3.15 2.95
C ALA A 94 0.54 4.07 2.44
N LEU A 95 0.60 4.25 1.12
CA LEU A 95 1.62 5.05 0.45
C LEU A 95 1.01 6.40 0.04
N HIS A 96 1.64 7.51 0.46
CA HIS A 96 1.21 8.89 0.21
C HIS A 96 2.35 9.72 -0.41
N ASP A 97 2.20 11.05 -0.43
CA ASP A 97 3.25 12.02 -0.79
C ASP A 97 4.21 12.29 0.39
N ASP A 98 4.98 11.26 0.79
CA ASP A 98 6.00 11.37 1.82
C ASP A 98 7.26 10.57 1.45
N GLU A 99 8.36 10.89 2.12
CA GLU A 99 9.69 10.38 1.80
C GLU A 99 9.77 8.84 1.74
N ARG A 100 9.12 8.15 2.68
CA ARG A 100 9.15 6.67 2.74
C ARG A 100 8.25 6.05 1.69
N SER A 101 7.10 6.65 1.44
CA SER A 101 6.19 6.25 0.37
C SER A 101 6.84 6.41 -1.01
N HIS A 102 7.54 7.53 -1.24
CA HIS A 102 8.33 7.75 -2.47
C HIS A 102 9.44 6.72 -2.64
N LEU A 103 10.10 6.32 -1.55
CA LEU A 103 11.09 5.26 -1.60
C LEU A 103 10.47 3.91 -1.94
N MET A 104 9.26 3.63 -1.45
CA MET A 104 8.51 2.42 -1.80
C MET A 104 8.07 2.44 -3.27
N TYR A 105 7.59 3.58 -3.79
CA TYR A 105 7.27 3.73 -5.22
C TYR A 105 8.50 3.48 -6.10
N GLY A 106 9.64 4.09 -5.76
CA GLY A 106 10.89 3.87 -6.47
C GLY A 106 11.36 2.43 -6.42
N LEU A 107 11.24 1.76 -5.28
CA LEU A 107 11.55 0.33 -5.14
C LEU A 107 10.64 -0.53 -6.01
N MET A 108 9.32 -0.31 -5.99
CA MET A 108 8.38 -1.07 -6.83
C MET A 108 8.66 -0.84 -8.32
N PHE A 109 8.90 0.40 -8.75
CA PHE A 109 9.25 0.70 -10.14
C PHE A 109 10.57 0.07 -10.59
N TRP A 110 11.58 0.08 -9.72
CA TRP A 110 12.87 -0.55 -10.02
C TRP A 110 12.77 -2.08 -10.10
N LEU A 111 12.01 -2.70 -9.19
CA LEU A 111 11.74 -4.14 -9.24
C LEU A 111 10.93 -4.51 -10.48
N ASP A 112 9.89 -3.75 -10.82
CA ASP A 112 9.10 -3.91 -12.05
C ASP A 112 10.01 -3.88 -13.28
N SER A 113 10.86 -2.86 -13.37
CA SER A 113 11.83 -2.67 -14.46
C SER A 113 12.82 -3.82 -14.63
N SER A 114 13.04 -4.65 -13.60
CA SER A 114 13.88 -5.85 -13.68
C SER A 114 13.22 -7.01 -14.42
N LEU A 115 11.88 -7.03 -14.45
CA LEU A 115 11.08 -8.05 -15.11
C LEU A 115 10.53 -7.57 -16.46
N TYR A 116 10.11 -6.30 -16.51
CA TYR A 116 9.45 -5.71 -17.67
C TYR A 116 9.71 -4.21 -17.72
N THR A 117 10.10 -3.68 -18.89
CA THR A 117 10.29 -2.23 -19.05
C THR A 117 8.98 -1.57 -19.45
N ALA A 118 8.31 -0.94 -18.47
CA ALA A 118 7.08 -0.19 -18.69
C ALA A 118 7.25 0.90 -19.76
N LYS A 119 6.26 1.04 -20.64
CA LYS A 119 6.32 2.03 -21.74
C LYS A 119 5.81 3.41 -21.35
N SER A 120 5.08 3.52 -20.26
CA SER A 120 4.54 4.76 -19.70
C SER A 120 4.20 4.56 -18.23
N PHE A 121 3.78 5.62 -17.56
CA PHE A 121 3.19 5.56 -16.21
C PHE A 121 2.04 4.56 -16.15
N GLU A 122 1.11 4.62 -17.10
CA GLU A 122 -0.10 3.76 -17.12
C GLU A 122 0.27 2.28 -17.27
N ALA A 123 1.30 1.98 -18.07
CA ALA A 123 1.80 0.62 -18.24
C ALA A 123 2.52 0.09 -16.99
N PHE A 124 3.12 0.98 -16.19
CA PHE A 124 3.69 0.63 -14.90
C PHE A 124 2.60 0.45 -13.84
N VAL A 125 1.63 1.36 -13.78
CA VAL A 125 0.70 1.43 -12.65
C VAL A 125 -0.44 0.43 -12.77
N TYR A 126 -1.16 0.47 -13.89
CA TYR A 126 -2.45 -0.20 -13.99
C TYR A 126 -2.30 -1.66 -14.42
N ARG A 127 -3.10 -2.51 -13.79
CA ARG A 127 -3.33 -3.87 -14.26
C ARG A 127 -4.31 -3.86 -15.45
N PRO A 128 -3.92 -4.37 -16.63
CA PRO A 128 -4.86 -4.63 -17.70
C PRO A 128 -5.95 -5.63 -17.28
N LYS A 129 -7.21 -5.36 -17.63
CA LYS A 129 -8.35 -6.25 -17.29
C LYS A 129 -8.22 -7.68 -17.80
N THR A 130 -7.40 -7.89 -18.82
CA THR A 130 -7.11 -9.21 -19.39
C THR A 130 -6.10 -10.01 -18.57
N HIS A 131 -5.32 -9.35 -17.70
CA HIS A 131 -4.35 -10.04 -16.85
C HIS A 131 -5.09 -10.74 -15.73
N ALA A 132 -4.93 -12.05 -15.63
CA ALA A 132 -5.63 -12.92 -14.69
C ALA A 132 -4.67 -13.76 -13.85
N SER A 133 -3.36 -13.65 -14.10
CA SER A 133 -2.31 -14.34 -13.37
C SER A 133 -1.19 -13.36 -13.03
N TYR A 134 -0.41 -13.67 -11.99
CA TYR A 134 0.83 -12.95 -11.74
C TYR A 134 1.92 -13.28 -12.77
N ASP A 135 1.72 -14.26 -13.67
CA ASP A 135 2.66 -14.54 -14.78
C ASP A 135 2.50 -13.57 -15.96
N ASP A 136 1.41 -12.80 -15.99
CA ASP A 136 1.23 -11.71 -16.95
C ASP A 136 2.26 -10.58 -16.68
N PRO A 137 2.48 -9.65 -17.63
CA PRO A 137 3.35 -8.51 -17.39
C PRO A 137 3.00 -7.79 -16.09
N PRO A 138 4.02 -7.41 -15.29
CA PRO A 138 3.81 -6.85 -13.96
C PRO A 138 3.15 -5.47 -14.03
N SER A 139 2.55 -5.08 -12.91
CA SER A 139 1.99 -3.76 -12.69
C SER A 139 2.07 -3.45 -11.21
N TYR A 140 2.28 -2.18 -10.86
CA TYR A 140 2.29 -1.68 -9.49
C TYR A 140 1.05 -2.14 -8.70
N GLU A 141 -0.12 -2.10 -9.34
CA GLU A 141 -1.37 -2.57 -8.73
C GLU A 141 -1.27 -4.01 -8.23
N LEU A 142 -0.73 -4.94 -9.01
CA LEU A 142 -0.55 -6.34 -8.60
C LEU A 142 0.71 -6.60 -7.77
N MET A 143 1.62 -5.62 -7.68
CA MET A 143 2.83 -5.75 -6.87
C MET A 143 2.56 -5.50 -5.39
N ILE A 144 1.75 -4.49 -5.06
CA ILE A 144 1.59 -4.02 -3.68
C ILE A 144 0.20 -3.50 -3.32
N VAL A 145 -0.70 -3.28 -4.27
CA VAL A 145 -1.99 -2.61 -3.99
C VAL A 145 -3.12 -3.61 -3.82
N PHE A 146 -3.32 -4.45 -4.84
CA PHE A 146 -4.43 -5.37 -4.96
C PHE A 146 -3.91 -6.77 -5.20
N ASP A 147 -4.66 -7.75 -4.71
CA ASP A 147 -4.44 -9.15 -5.00
C ASP A 147 -5.43 -9.69 -6.05
N LEU A 148 -5.15 -10.90 -6.52
CA LEU A 148 -6.07 -11.66 -7.32
C LEU A 148 -6.93 -12.51 -6.40
N VAL A 149 -8.26 -12.45 -6.53
CA VAL A 149 -9.19 -13.30 -5.75
C VAL A 149 -8.84 -14.80 -5.87
N ALA A 150 -8.35 -15.22 -7.03
CA ALA A 150 -7.95 -16.61 -7.27
C ALA A 150 -6.60 -17.01 -6.64
N ASP A 151 -5.74 -16.03 -6.32
CA ASP A 151 -4.41 -16.23 -5.77
C ASP A 151 -4.02 -15.01 -4.89
N PRO A 152 -4.55 -14.95 -3.65
CA PRO A 152 -4.40 -13.78 -2.79
C PRO A 152 -2.99 -13.70 -2.19
N TYR A 153 -2.49 -12.48 -1.98
CA TYR A 153 -1.30 -12.21 -1.15
C TYR A 153 -1.63 -11.15 -0.11
N SER A 154 -0.97 -11.20 1.05
CA SER A 154 -1.37 -10.39 2.21
C SER A 154 -0.57 -9.11 2.40
N PHE A 155 0.65 -9.02 1.87
CA PHE A 155 1.46 -7.79 1.94
C PHE A 155 0.97 -6.78 0.90
N ASN A 156 -0.17 -6.14 1.14
CA ASN A 156 -0.72 -5.13 0.24
C ASN A 156 -1.28 -3.93 1.01
N THR A 157 -1.51 -2.82 0.29
CA THR A 157 -2.09 -1.59 0.85
C THR A 157 -3.62 -1.56 0.76
N GLY A 158 -4.24 -2.51 0.05
CA GLY A 158 -5.68 -2.59 -0.18
C GLY A 158 -6.26 -1.48 -1.06
N GLY A 159 -5.42 -0.56 -1.55
CA GLY A 159 -5.83 0.62 -2.31
C GLY A 159 -4.71 1.65 -2.41
N TYR A 160 -4.93 2.65 -3.26
CA TYR A 160 -4.01 3.76 -3.46
C TYR A 160 -4.75 4.97 -4.04
N ALA A 161 -4.18 6.16 -3.82
CA ALA A 161 -4.57 7.35 -4.56
C ALA A 161 -3.60 7.51 -5.74
N GLU A 162 -4.12 7.46 -6.96
CA GLU A 162 -3.30 7.61 -8.17
C GLU A 162 -2.52 8.93 -8.17
N GLY A 163 -3.11 10.00 -7.66
CA GLY A 163 -2.49 11.33 -7.57
C GLY A 163 -1.09 11.28 -6.95
N PHE A 164 -0.91 10.56 -5.83
CA PHE A 164 0.39 10.47 -5.16
C PHE A 164 1.43 9.74 -6.01
N VAL A 165 1.07 8.63 -6.66
CA VAL A 165 2.01 7.88 -7.50
C VAL A 165 2.35 8.69 -8.76
N ARG A 166 1.37 9.41 -9.32
CA ARG A 166 1.56 10.25 -10.51
C ARG A 166 2.44 11.46 -10.21
N GLU A 167 2.20 12.15 -9.11
CA GLU A 167 3.02 13.28 -8.68
C GLU A 167 4.47 12.84 -8.42
N TRP A 168 4.67 11.69 -7.77
CA TRP A 168 6.00 11.08 -7.60
C TRP A 168 6.66 10.78 -8.95
N TRP A 169 5.94 10.14 -9.88
CA TRP A 169 6.45 9.82 -11.21
C TRP A 169 6.86 11.07 -11.98
N ASP A 170 5.98 12.06 -12.04
CA ASP A 170 6.21 13.32 -12.75
C ASP A 170 7.39 14.09 -12.15
N ALA A 171 7.54 14.08 -10.83
CA ALA A 171 8.70 14.66 -10.16
C ALA A 171 10.00 13.93 -10.53
N CYS A 172 9.98 12.59 -10.60
CA CYS A 172 11.14 11.81 -11.03
C CYS A 172 11.49 12.05 -12.51
N VAL A 173 10.50 12.18 -13.40
CA VAL A 173 10.72 12.51 -14.81
C VAL A 173 11.28 13.94 -14.96
N ALA A 174 10.68 14.91 -14.28
CA ALA A 174 11.14 16.31 -14.30
C ALA A 174 12.55 16.48 -13.71
N GLY A 175 12.88 15.69 -12.69
CA GLY A 175 14.21 15.63 -12.09
C GLY A 175 15.25 14.88 -12.93
N GLY A 176 14.82 14.17 -13.97
CA GLY A 176 15.68 13.32 -14.81
C GLY A 176 16.09 12.01 -14.15
N ASP A 177 15.43 11.61 -13.06
CA ASP A 177 15.64 10.34 -12.38
C ASP A 177 15.01 9.18 -13.17
N ILE A 178 13.84 9.40 -13.75
CA ILE A 178 13.20 8.51 -14.74
C ILE A 178 13.42 9.10 -16.12
N VAL A 179 13.89 8.26 -17.05
CA VAL A 179 14.09 8.64 -18.45
C VAL A 179 13.31 7.73 -19.38
N GLU A 180 12.68 8.33 -20.37
CA GLU A 180 12.06 7.60 -21.48
C GLU A 180 13.11 7.23 -22.53
N THR A 181 13.11 5.95 -22.91
CA THR A 181 13.97 5.41 -23.96
C THR A 181 13.13 4.68 -25.00
N THR A 182 13.75 4.26 -26.10
CA THR A 182 13.08 3.39 -27.10
C THR A 182 12.59 2.07 -26.49
N GLU A 183 13.22 1.61 -25.41
CA GLU A 183 12.87 0.38 -24.70
C GLU A 183 11.81 0.62 -23.61
N GLY A 184 11.46 1.87 -23.30
CA GLY A 184 10.51 2.26 -22.27
C GLY A 184 11.14 3.14 -21.20
N CYS A 185 10.44 3.32 -20.10
CA CYS A 185 10.83 4.13 -18.96
C CYS A 185 11.76 3.34 -18.04
N ARG A 186 12.81 3.98 -17.52
CA ARG A 186 13.71 3.38 -16.54
C ARG A 186 14.34 4.44 -15.64
N LEU A 187 14.79 4.02 -14.47
CA LEU A 187 15.67 4.86 -13.66
C LEU A 187 17.00 5.10 -14.37
N THR A 188 17.58 6.29 -14.19
CA THR A 188 18.99 6.51 -14.53
C THR A 188 19.90 5.73 -13.60
N GLN A 189 21.15 5.49 -14.02
CA GLN A 189 22.13 4.80 -13.18
C GLN A 189 22.37 5.54 -11.85
N ASN A 190 22.34 6.87 -11.85
CA ASN A 190 22.49 7.67 -10.64
C ASN A 190 21.29 7.55 -9.71
N ALA A 191 20.07 7.62 -10.27
CA ALA A 191 18.84 7.45 -9.50
C ALA A 191 18.74 6.04 -8.90
N GLU A 192 19.09 5.01 -9.67
CA GLU A 192 19.16 3.62 -9.19
C GLU A 192 20.17 3.49 -8.04
N ALA A 193 21.41 3.97 -8.22
CA ALA A 193 22.43 3.89 -7.18
C ALA A 193 22.00 4.61 -5.88
N THR A 194 21.33 5.76 -6.03
CA THR A 194 20.78 6.53 -4.91
C THR A 194 19.67 5.76 -4.20
N LEU A 195 18.73 5.18 -4.96
CA LEU A 195 17.65 4.35 -4.43
C LEU A 195 18.20 3.16 -3.65
N VAL A 196 19.08 2.36 -4.26
CA VAL A 196 19.68 1.17 -3.63
C VAL A 196 20.49 1.57 -2.39
N GLY A 197 21.22 2.68 -2.43
CA GLY A 197 21.96 3.19 -1.27
C GLY A 197 21.05 3.56 -0.09
N ARG A 198 19.92 4.23 -0.34
CA ARG A 198 18.94 4.56 0.70
C ARG A 198 18.25 3.31 1.26
N LEU A 199 17.93 2.34 0.41
CA LEU A 199 17.36 1.06 0.80
C LEU A 199 18.31 0.23 1.69
N ALA A 200 19.61 0.23 1.38
CA ALA A 200 20.62 -0.44 2.21
C ALA A 200 20.73 0.19 3.61
N ALA A 201 20.58 1.51 3.73
CA ALA A 201 20.61 2.20 5.02
C ALA A 201 19.43 1.79 5.95
N ILE A 202 18.27 1.47 5.37
CA ILE A 202 17.11 0.98 6.11
C ILE A 202 17.40 -0.38 6.77
N ALA A 203 18.05 -1.30 6.06
CA ALA A 203 18.45 -2.58 6.64
C ALA A 203 19.47 -2.42 7.77
N GLY A 204 20.42 -1.48 7.64
CA GLY A 204 21.42 -1.21 8.67
C GLY A 204 20.81 -0.66 9.97
N ALA A 205 19.84 0.25 9.86
CA ALA A 205 19.20 0.87 11.03
C ALA A 205 18.39 -0.12 11.89
N GLU A 206 17.80 -1.16 11.29
CA GLU A 206 17.05 -2.19 12.02
C GLU A 206 17.95 -3.19 12.75
N VAL A 207 19.14 -3.49 12.21
CA VAL A 207 20.13 -4.35 12.89
C VAL A 207 20.63 -3.70 14.17
N ASP A 208 20.89 -2.38 14.14
CA ASP A 208 21.37 -1.63 15.31
C ASP A 208 20.29 -1.49 16.40
N LYS A 209 19.00 -1.50 16.05
CA LYS A 209 17.90 -1.49 17.02
C LYS A 209 17.68 -2.85 17.69
N GLN A 210 17.90 -3.97 16.99
CA GLN A 210 17.77 -5.32 17.56
C GLN A 210 18.98 -5.73 18.42
N ALA A 211 20.12 -5.05 18.29
CA ALA A 211 21.34 -5.32 19.05
C ALA A 211 21.47 -4.50 20.36
N ARG A 212 20.47 -3.68 20.69
CA ARG A 212 20.39 -2.87 21.92
C ARG A 212 19.27 -3.36 22.81
#